data_AF-A0A834I7X4-F1
#
_entry.id   AF-A0A834I7X4-F1
#
_cell.length_a   1.000
_cell.length_b   1.000
_cell.length_c   1.000
_cell.angle_alpha   90.00
_cell.angle_beta   90.00
_cell.angle_gamma   90.00
#
_symmetry.space_group_name_H-M   'P 1'
#
loop_
_entity.id
_entity.type
_entity.pdbx_description
1 polymer ?
#
loop_
_entity_poly.entity_id
_entity_poly.type
_entity_poly.pdbx_seq_one_letter_code
_entity_poly.pdbx_strand_id
1 'polypeptide(L)'
;HLHNLLSQANALQYIDISSTDVILENLFGALVKGCTTNLVHLNVARNPFSSKKSKEAPISFKQFFSTTLNLKYLNMSHCKLPQEALKNLLLGLACNEFTKEMNLDISNNGLGSQGAHVLESCVHGVRCISSLDISDNNMDSDLCNVVLAISKNKSLKHLNMGRSMKKHMSLIMDAVVQVIQEDDCILQSLIIPDCRLRSDLFNLLNALGDNKSLEVLDISGNLIGDSGARLLAKALQINGKLRTIVLDRNNITLQGYNDIAYALESNRTLQYIPFPIFDVTPCMKASAERTDILMRKIQDQLNRNVCSKKQSTKHTSLQPGFLLTSKQQALDRLVSQTQEAIKSFGNDTISSNNDINHANDVIQDAENCKQLLVRLQEVAQHRNDKHPVEEKLQQVSKEIFNSVCDSIQVIIDKMLKTCKEQCPYVLRNEQTVTEIKSECKKKKQIPLDYVTSCVKHQAGVDIMNRLR
;
A
#
# COMPACT_ATOMS: atom_id res chain seq x y z
N HIS A 1 8.26 33.99 14.96
CA HIS A 1 7.24 34.10 13.90
C HIS A 1 6.46 32.80 13.69
N LEU A 2 7.10 31.64 13.52
CA LEU A 2 6.41 30.35 13.34
C LEU A 2 5.44 29.99 14.48
N HIS A 3 5.87 30.09 15.74
CA HIS A 3 4.99 29.79 16.90
C HIS A 3 3.74 30.67 16.94
N ASN A 4 3.84 31.94 16.55
CA ASN A 4 2.69 32.84 16.52
C ASN A 4 1.69 32.44 15.43
N LEU A 5 2.19 32.07 14.25
CA LEU A 5 1.35 31.56 13.16
C LEU A 5 0.61 30.28 13.58
N LEU A 6 1.31 29.34 14.20
CA LEU A 6 0.72 28.07 14.65
C LEU A 6 -0.24 28.24 15.82
N SER A 7 -0.06 29.27 16.64
CA SER A 7 -0.93 29.56 17.78
C SER A 7 -2.27 30.18 17.40
N GLN A 8 -2.36 30.82 16.24
CA GLN A 8 -3.61 31.36 15.72
C GLN A 8 -4.44 30.23 15.09
N ALA A 9 -5.77 30.31 15.20
CA ALA A 9 -6.66 29.36 14.56
C ALA A 9 -6.37 29.31 13.05
N ASN A 10 -6.03 28.12 12.56
CA ASN A 10 -5.60 27.93 11.18
C ASN A 10 -6.23 26.69 10.55
N ALA A 11 -6.21 26.66 9.22
CA ALA A 11 -6.71 25.55 8.41
C ALA A 11 -5.58 24.59 7.98
N LEU A 12 -4.44 24.60 8.68
CA LEU A 12 -3.30 23.78 8.30
C LEU A 12 -3.60 22.30 8.56
N GLN A 13 -3.58 21.51 7.49
CA GLN A 13 -3.76 20.06 7.55
C GLN A 13 -2.43 19.31 7.54
N TYR A 14 -1.41 19.89 6.91
CA TYR A 14 -0.11 19.27 6.71
C TYR A 14 0.98 20.21 7.21
N ILE A 15 1.72 19.75 8.21
CA ILE A 15 2.90 20.43 8.72
C ILE A 15 4.08 19.46 8.61
N ASP A 16 5.10 19.87 7.87
CA ASP A 16 6.40 19.22 7.86
C ASP A 16 7.46 20.26 8.21
N ILE A 17 8.07 20.04 9.36
CA ILE A 17 9.20 20.82 9.87
C ILE A 17 10.36 19.89 10.20
N SER A 18 10.48 18.76 9.51
CA SER A 18 11.55 17.81 9.74
C SER A 18 12.92 18.41 9.40
N SER A 19 13.94 18.08 10.20
CA SER A 19 15.31 18.59 10.03
C SER A 19 15.43 20.12 10.02
N THR A 20 14.61 20.82 10.81
CA THR A 20 14.62 22.30 10.91
C THR A 20 15.30 22.81 12.18
N ASP A 21 15.86 21.90 12.98
CA ASP A 21 16.49 22.16 14.30
C ASP A 21 15.57 22.91 15.29
N VAL A 22 14.26 22.84 15.09
CA VAL A 22 13.26 23.46 15.97
C VAL A 22 13.16 22.67 17.27
N ILE A 23 13.20 23.36 18.41
CA ILE A 23 13.00 22.72 19.71
C ILE A 23 11.52 22.37 19.89
N LEU A 24 11.21 21.08 19.98
CA LEU A 24 9.83 20.59 19.99
C LEU A 24 9.05 20.99 21.24
N GLU A 25 9.71 21.11 22.39
CA GLU A 25 9.11 21.52 23.67
C GLU A 25 8.18 22.75 23.53
N ASN A 26 8.65 23.78 22.80
CA ASN A 26 7.90 25.03 22.62
C ASN A 26 6.90 24.99 21.46
N LEU A 27 7.00 24.01 20.57
CA LEU A 27 6.13 23.87 19.41
C LEU A 27 4.72 23.47 19.84
N PHE A 28 4.61 22.47 20.72
CA PHE A 28 3.32 21.92 21.12
C PHE A 28 2.45 22.93 21.87
N GLY A 29 3.04 23.90 22.58
CA GLY A 29 2.29 25.01 23.17
C GLY A 29 1.56 25.88 22.13
N ALA A 30 2.14 26.04 20.94
CA ALA A 30 1.49 26.73 19.83
C ALA A 30 0.46 25.83 19.13
N LEU A 31 0.81 24.56 18.87
CA LEU A 31 -0.07 23.61 18.17
C LEU A 31 -1.39 23.37 18.91
N VAL A 32 -1.37 23.30 20.25
CA VAL A 32 -2.58 23.17 21.08
C VAL A 32 -3.58 24.29 20.81
N LYS A 33 -3.09 25.52 20.58
CA LYS A 33 -3.94 26.70 20.47
C LYS A 33 -4.61 26.84 19.10
N GLY A 34 -3.89 26.52 18.03
CA GLY A 34 -4.34 26.82 16.67
C GLY A 34 -4.58 25.62 15.75
N CYS A 35 -4.01 24.45 16.04
CA CYS A 35 -3.91 23.33 15.09
C CYS A 35 -4.66 22.05 15.49
N THR A 36 -5.32 22.01 16.65
CA THR A 36 -5.97 20.78 17.18
C THR A 36 -7.15 20.30 16.34
N THR A 37 -7.82 21.19 15.61
CA THR A 37 -9.01 20.90 14.81
C THR A 37 -8.68 20.33 13.43
N ASN A 38 -7.74 20.95 12.70
CA ASN A 38 -7.53 20.68 11.28
C ASN A 38 -6.29 19.83 10.97
N LEU A 39 -5.34 19.70 11.90
CA LEU A 39 -4.08 19.04 11.59
C LEU A 39 -4.27 17.53 11.38
N VAL A 40 -3.89 17.06 10.20
CA VAL A 40 -3.96 15.64 9.79
C VAL A 40 -2.58 15.00 9.79
N HIS A 41 -1.56 15.73 9.36
CA HIS A 41 -0.21 15.21 9.20
C HIS A 41 0.80 16.14 9.88
N LEU A 42 1.53 15.60 10.84
CA LEU A 42 2.57 16.30 11.57
C LEU A 42 3.89 15.53 11.45
N ASN A 43 4.83 16.08 10.70
CA ASN A 43 6.20 15.59 10.62
C ASN A 43 7.14 16.54 11.35
N VAL A 44 7.70 16.07 12.46
CA VAL A 44 8.67 16.80 13.29
C VAL A 44 9.98 16.03 13.43
N ALA A 45 10.24 15.07 12.54
CA ALA A 45 11.41 14.20 12.58
C ALA A 45 12.73 14.97 12.60
N ARG A 46 13.77 14.38 13.20
CA ARG A 46 15.14 14.92 13.27
C ARG A 46 15.23 16.31 13.90
N ASN A 47 14.38 16.56 14.90
CA ASN A 47 14.42 17.78 15.69
C ASN A 47 14.61 17.45 17.17
N PRO A 48 15.50 18.15 17.90
CA PRO A 48 15.71 17.85 19.31
C PRO A 48 14.46 18.17 20.13
N PHE A 49 14.04 17.23 20.98
CA PHE A 49 12.88 17.44 21.84
C PHE A 49 13.06 18.64 22.79
N SER A 50 14.19 18.70 23.50
CA SER A 50 14.57 19.83 24.36
C SER A 50 16.04 20.19 24.16
N SER A 51 16.37 21.48 24.35
CA SER A 51 17.74 21.99 24.38
C SER A 51 18.40 21.85 25.76
N LYS A 52 17.61 21.61 26.81
CA LYS A 52 18.09 21.43 28.19
C LYS A 52 18.13 19.95 28.55
N LYS A 53 18.96 19.57 29.53
CA LYS A 53 18.92 18.24 30.17
C LYS A 53 17.61 17.97 30.95
N SER A 54 16.62 18.87 30.85
CA SER A 54 15.30 18.70 31.45
C SER A 54 14.66 17.45 30.85
N LYS A 55 14.26 16.52 31.73
CA LYS A 55 13.62 15.26 31.33
C LYS A 55 12.11 15.39 31.23
N GLU A 56 11.54 16.52 31.63
CA GLU A 56 10.10 16.70 31.74
C GLU A 56 9.52 17.29 30.45
N ALA A 57 8.45 16.66 29.96
CA ALA A 57 7.68 17.17 28.84
C ALA A 57 6.66 18.21 29.33
N PRO A 58 6.44 19.30 28.57
CA PRO A 58 5.51 20.35 28.97
C PRO A 58 4.08 19.82 28.97
N ILE A 59 3.22 20.37 29.83
CA ILE A 59 1.81 19.96 29.95
C ILE A 59 1.07 20.08 28.61
N SER A 60 1.42 21.11 27.82
CA SER A 60 0.87 21.32 26.48
C SER A 60 1.14 20.15 25.52
N PHE A 61 2.22 19.39 25.74
CA PHE A 61 2.54 18.22 24.93
C PHE A 61 1.47 17.14 25.08
N LYS A 62 1.15 16.74 26.31
CA LYS A 62 0.08 15.77 26.58
C LYS A 62 -1.28 16.32 26.11
N GLN A 63 -1.57 17.57 26.42
CA GLN A 63 -2.83 18.22 26.07
C GLN A 63 -3.09 18.23 24.57
N PHE A 64 -2.05 18.43 23.76
CA PHE A 64 -2.17 18.38 22.30
C PHE A 64 -2.76 17.04 21.84
N PHE A 65 -2.12 15.94 22.22
CA PHE A 65 -2.55 14.61 21.77
C PHE A 65 -3.89 14.17 22.35
N SER A 66 -4.32 14.71 23.48
CA SER A 66 -5.67 14.48 24.01
C SER A 66 -6.76 15.27 23.30
N THR A 67 -6.42 16.36 22.62
CA THR A 67 -7.39 17.30 22.02
C THR A 67 -7.42 17.29 20.50
N THR A 68 -6.44 16.65 19.84
CA THR A 68 -6.41 16.53 18.38
C THR A 68 -7.59 15.72 17.85
N LEU A 69 -8.29 16.25 16.86
CA LEU A 69 -9.48 15.61 16.30
C LEU A 69 -9.18 14.76 15.05
N ASN A 70 -8.26 15.24 14.20
CA ASN A 70 -8.07 14.71 12.84
C ASN A 70 -6.66 14.16 12.57
N LEU A 71 -5.81 14.04 13.59
CA LEU A 71 -4.40 13.69 13.41
C LEU A 71 -4.25 12.23 12.96
N LYS A 72 -3.88 12.00 11.71
CA LYS A 72 -3.69 10.66 11.14
C LYS A 72 -2.23 10.23 11.04
N TYR A 73 -1.30 11.18 10.97
CA TYR A 73 0.12 10.87 10.83
C TYR A 73 0.95 11.73 11.76
N LEU A 74 1.77 11.09 12.58
CA LEU A 74 2.75 11.73 13.43
C LEU A 74 4.11 11.08 13.25
N ASN A 75 5.09 11.87 12.82
CA ASN A 75 6.48 11.45 12.77
C ASN A 75 7.32 12.24 13.79
N MET A 76 7.80 11.53 14.80
CA MET A 76 8.75 12.01 15.81
C MET A 76 10.03 11.17 15.79
N SER A 77 10.44 10.67 14.63
CA SER A 77 11.68 9.90 14.49
C SER A 77 12.92 10.78 14.71
N HIS A 78 13.99 10.21 15.26
CA HIS A 78 15.25 10.94 15.51
C HIS A 78 15.12 12.21 16.37
N CYS A 79 14.16 12.25 17.30
CA CYS A 79 13.92 13.44 18.13
C CYS A 79 14.59 13.40 19.51
N LYS A 80 15.30 12.31 19.84
CA LYS A 80 15.85 12.05 21.18
C LYS A 80 14.78 12.18 22.27
N LEU A 81 13.61 11.57 22.02
CA LEU A 81 12.44 11.67 22.88
C LEU A 81 12.72 11.13 24.29
N PRO A 82 12.59 11.94 25.36
CA PRO A 82 12.70 11.46 26.74
C PRO A 82 11.59 10.46 27.09
N GLN A 83 11.86 9.52 27.99
CA GLN A 83 10.88 8.50 28.43
C GLN A 83 9.59 9.11 29.02
N GLU A 84 9.68 10.22 29.75
CA GLU A 84 8.50 10.93 30.29
C GLU A 84 7.69 11.61 29.17
N ALA A 85 8.36 12.10 28.12
CA ALA A 85 7.68 12.63 26.94
C ALA A 85 6.94 11.51 26.21
N LEU A 86 7.57 10.35 26.03
CA LEU A 86 6.91 9.17 25.46
C LEU A 86 5.68 8.75 26.28
N LYS A 87 5.79 8.72 27.61
CA LYS A 87 4.67 8.43 28.50
C LYS A 87 3.53 9.43 28.32
N ASN A 88 3.84 10.72 28.28
CA ASN A 88 2.84 11.77 28.08
C ASN A 88 2.20 11.75 26.68
N LEU A 89 2.96 11.38 25.65
CA LEU A 89 2.45 11.14 24.29
C LEU A 89 1.40 10.02 24.31
N LEU A 90 1.78 8.85 24.83
CA LEU A 90 0.92 7.67 24.84
C LEU A 90 -0.31 7.86 25.72
N LEU A 91 -0.16 8.45 26.92
CA LEU A 91 -1.29 8.78 27.77
C LEU A 91 -2.21 9.83 27.12
N GLY A 92 -1.62 10.81 26.43
CA GLY A 92 -2.38 11.82 25.70
C GLY A 92 -3.25 11.19 24.61
N LEU A 93 -2.66 10.29 23.82
CA LEU A 93 -3.32 9.51 22.78
C LEU A 93 -4.32 8.47 23.32
N ALA A 94 -4.07 7.88 24.49
CA ALA A 94 -4.99 6.97 25.15
C ALA A 94 -6.28 7.67 25.61
N CYS A 95 -6.18 8.93 26.03
CA CYS A 95 -7.34 9.76 26.36
C CYS A 95 -8.06 10.31 25.12
N ASN A 96 -7.54 10.10 23.91
CA ASN A 96 -8.13 10.62 22.70
C ASN A 96 -9.14 9.62 22.11
N GLU A 97 -10.43 9.98 22.16
CA GLU A 97 -11.52 9.16 21.61
C GLU A 97 -11.91 9.53 20.17
N PHE A 98 -11.41 10.67 19.68
CA PHE A 98 -11.79 11.24 18.39
C PHE A 98 -10.94 10.70 17.24
N THR A 99 -9.63 10.62 17.48
CA THR A 99 -8.67 10.19 16.46
C THR A 99 -8.72 8.67 16.28
N LYS A 100 -8.76 8.22 15.04
CA LYS A 100 -8.74 6.79 14.67
C LYS A 100 -7.77 6.56 13.51
N GLU A 101 -7.22 5.35 13.47
CA GLU A 101 -6.31 4.89 12.42
C GLU A 101 -5.09 5.80 12.23
N MET A 102 -4.47 6.16 13.35
CA MET A 102 -3.29 7.00 13.38
C MET A 102 -2.00 6.19 13.15
N ASN A 103 -1.12 6.75 12.33
CA ASN A 103 0.24 6.26 12.12
C ASN A 103 1.21 7.04 13.01
N LEU A 104 1.87 6.32 13.91
CA LEU A 104 2.87 6.86 14.83
C LEU A 104 4.25 6.32 14.50
N ASP A 105 5.17 7.22 14.14
CA ASP A 105 6.59 6.91 13.97
C ASP A 105 7.40 7.52 15.12
N ILE A 106 7.92 6.65 15.99
CA ILE A 106 8.83 6.99 17.09
C ILE A 106 10.18 6.29 16.93
N SER A 107 10.58 5.99 15.69
CA SER A 107 11.84 5.32 15.40
C SER A 107 13.06 6.16 15.78
N ASN A 108 14.17 5.49 16.10
CA ASN A 108 15.47 6.12 16.34
C ASN A 108 15.48 7.23 17.41
N ASN A 109 14.73 7.03 18.50
CA ASN A 109 14.68 7.96 19.64
C ASN A 109 15.60 7.59 20.79
N GLY A 110 16.29 6.45 20.74
CA GLY A 110 17.19 6.00 21.79
C GLY A 110 16.46 5.73 23.12
N LEU A 111 15.24 5.19 23.04
CA LEU A 111 14.34 4.97 24.17
C LEU A 111 14.91 4.00 25.23
N GLY A 112 15.68 2.99 24.80
CA GLY A 112 16.28 1.99 25.68
C GLY A 112 15.23 1.15 26.44
N SER A 113 15.68 0.45 27.49
CA SER A 113 14.84 -0.39 28.35
C SER A 113 13.73 0.38 29.06
N GLN A 114 14.03 1.60 29.52
CA GLN A 114 13.05 2.43 30.22
C GLN A 114 11.88 2.85 29.31
N GLY A 115 12.15 3.21 28.06
CA GLY A 115 11.09 3.49 27.10
C GLY A 115 10.31 2.23 26.68
N ALA A 116 10.95 1.06 26.68
CA ALA A 116 10.25 -0.21 26.47
C ALA A 116 9.21 -0.47 27.59
N HIS A 117 9.58 -0.25 28.85
CA HIS A 117 8.64 -0.40 29.98
C HIS A 117 7.46 0.58 29.92
N VAL A 118 7.70 1.81 29.44
CA VAL A 118 6.64 2.79 29.18
C VAL A 118 5.69 2.30 28.08
N LEU A 119 6.22 1.74 26.99
CA LEU A 119 5.39 1.17 25.93
C LEU A 119 4.59 -0.03 26.42
N GLU A 120 5.22 -0.96 27.13
CA GLU A 120 4.57 -2.11 27.77
C GLU A 120 3.36 -1.68 28.60
N SER A 121 3.53 -0.64 29.43
CA SER A 121 2.50 -0.18 30.38
C SER A 121 1.40 0.67 29.77
N CYS A 122 1.60 1.24 28.57
CA CYS A 122 0.67 2.22 27.99
C CYS A 122 0.06 1.78 26.66
N VAL A 123 0.76 0.98 25.85
CA VAL A 123 0.37 0.67 24.47
C VAL A 123 -0.98 -0.03 24.39
N HIS A 124 -1.31 -0.91 25.35
CA HIS A 124 -2.59 -1.62 25.39
C HIS A 124 -3.80 -0.69 25.57
N GLY A 125 -3.60 0.50 26.15
CA GLY A 125 -4.64 1.51 26.37
C GLY A 125 -4.90 2.41 25.16
N VAL A 126 -3.95 2.48 24.22
CA VAL A 126 -4.03 3.40 23.08
C VAL A 126 -4.84 2.78 21.95
N ARG A 127 -6.08 3.24 21.77
CA ARG A 127 -7.02 2.71 20.76
C ARG A 127 -7.01 3.44 19.42
N CYS A 128 -6.31 4.56 19.35
CA CYS A 128 -6.29 5.42 18.16
C CYS A 128 -5.22 5.02 17.14
N ILE A 129 -4.15 4.32 17.56
CA ILE A 129 -3.02 3.97 16.71
C ILE A 129 -3.31 2.69 15.92
N SER A 130 -3.23 2.77 14.59
CA SER A 130 -3.28 1.62 13.68
C SER A 130 -1.90 1.18 13.21
N SER A 131 -0.94 2.09 13.07
CA SER A 131 0.43 1.79 12.68
C SER A 131 1.42 2.36 13.69
N LEU A 132 2.34 1.52 14.16
CA LEU A 132 3.38 1.90 15.11
C LEU A 132 4.75 1.50 14.58
N ASP A 133 5.63 2.48 14.48
CA ASP A 133 7.05 2.27 14.19
C ASP A 133 7.89 2.51 15.45
N ILE A 134 8.46 1.42 15.98
CA ILE A 134 9.37 1.40 17.12
C ILE A 134 10.79 1.00 16.73
N SER A 135 11.13 1.09 15.44
CA SER A 135 12.43 0.70 14.91
C SER A 135 13.61 1.50 15.49
N ASP A 136 14.78 0.87 15.58
CA ASP A 136 16.05 1.46 16.03
C ASP A 136 16.00 2.19 17.39
N ASN A 137 15.28 1.63 18.37
CA ASN A 137 15.16 2.24 19.71
C ASN A 137 16.00 1.58 20.81
N ASN A 138 16.86 0.61 20.45
CA ASN A 138 17.75 -0.10 21.38
C ASN A 138 17.04 -0.72 22.61
N MET A 139 15.85 -1.28 22.41
CA MET A 139 15.05 -1.88 23.51
C MET A 139 15.54 -3.27 23.93
N ASP A 140 16.40 -3.91 23.14
CA ASP A 140 17.01 -5.23 23.42
C ASP A 140 15.99 -6.25 23.96
N SER A 141 16.22 -6.88 25.12
CA SER A 141 15.36 -7.94 25.68
C SER A 141 13.96 -7.48 26.08
N ASP A 142 13.79 -6.20 26.43
CA ASP A 142 12.52 -5.67 26.93
C ASP A 142 11.49 -5.50 25.82
N LEU A 143 11.92 -5.58 24.56
CA LEU A 143 11.03 -5.59 23.40
C LEU A 143 10.04 -6.77 23.43
N CYS A 144 10.43 -7.89 24.05
CA CYS A 144 9.53 -9.04 24.26
C CYS A 144 8.25 -8.63 25.00
N ASN A 145 8.38 -7.88 26.11
CA ASN A 145 7.25 -7.42 26.89
C ASN A 145 6.38 -6.42 26.12
N VAL A 146 7.01 -5.58 25.28
CA VAL A 146 6.29 -4.65 24.41
C VAL A 146 5.46 -5.40 23.37
N VAL A 147 6.02 -6.44 22.74
CA VAL A 147 5.29 -7.28 21.77
C VAL A 147 4.10 -7.98 22.43
N LEU A 148 4.27 -8.52 23.64
CA LEU A 148 3.17 -9.11 24.42
C LEU A 148 2.11 -8.07 24.85
N ALA A 149 2.52 -6.83 25.11
CA ALA A 149 1.57 -5.75 25.39
C ALA A 149 0.80 -5.32 24.13
N ILE A 150 1.44 -5.38 22.96
CA ILE A 150 0.83 -5.12 21.66
C ILE A 150 -0.24 -6.18 21.33
N SER A 151 -0.07 -7.45 21.71
CA SER A 151 -1.10 -8.47 21.46
C SER A 151 -2.44 -8.16 22.14
N LYS A 152 -2.39 -7.46 23.28
CA LYS A 152 -3.59 -6.98 23.99
C LYS A 152 -4.25 -5.77 23.31
N ASN A 153 -3.58 -5.12 22.37
CA ASN A 153 -4.09 -3.96 21.66
C ASN A 153 -4.99 -4.38 20.49
N LYS A 154 -6.24 -3.89 20.48
CA LYS A 154 -7.26 -4.22 19.45
C LYS A 154 -7.37 -3.20 18.31
N SER A 155 -6.46 -2.24 18.22
CA SER A 155 -6.42 -1.24 17.14
C SER A 155 -5.19 -1.37 16.24
N LEU A 156 -4.07 -1.92 16.74
CA LEU A 156 -2.80 -1.93 16.02
C LEU A 156 -2.79 -2.99 14.91
N LYS A 157 -2.81 -2.52 13.67
CA LYS A 157 -2.78 -3.34 12.45
C LYS A 157 -1.39 -3.45 11.84
N HIS A 158 -0.51 -2.47 12.07
CA HIS A 158 0.81 -2.41 11.46
C HIS A 158 1.88 -2.18 12.53
N LEU A 159 2.89 -3.05 12.56
CA LEU A 159 3.99 -2.96 13.50
C LEU A 159 5.33 -3.01 12.76
N ASN A 160 6.17 -2.00 12.98
CA ASN A 160 7.55 -1.99 12.55
C ASN A 160 8.50 -2.06 13.76
N MET A 161 9.32 -3.10 13.77
CA MET A 161 10.31 -3.40 14.82
C MET A 161 11.72 -3.60 14.26
N GLY A 162 12.00 -3.08 13.05
CA GLY A 162 13.30 -3.17 12.39
C GLY A 162 14.45 -2.60 13.21
N ARG A 163 15.64 -3.21 13.13
CA ARG A 163 16.89 -2.78 13.80
C ARG A 163 16.83 -2.54 15.34
N SER A 164 15.72 -2.85 16.01
CA SER A 164 15.56 -2.74 17.47
C SER A 164 16.13 -3.93 18.24
N MET A 165 16.57 -4.98 17.54
CA MET A 165 17.03 -6.24 18.12
C MET A 165 18.53 -6.42 17.86
N LYS A 166 19.37 -6.23 18.88
CA LYS A 166 20.82 -6.54 18.80
C LYS A 166 21.23 -7.71 19.69
N LYS A 167 20.40 -8.09 20.67
CA LYS A 167 20.63 -9.16 21.67
C LYS A 167 19.31 -9.90 21.95
N HIS A 168 19.40 -11.17 22.36
CA HIS A 168 18.26 -12.02 22.77
C HIS A 168 17.12 -12.17 21.74
N MET A 169 17.49 -12.39 20.48
CA MET A 169 16.56 -12.47 19.34
C MET A 169 15.56 -13.62 19.44
N SER A 170 15.98 -14.79 19.91
CA SER A 170 15.12 -15.98 20.00
C SER A 170 13.86 -15.72 20.83
N LEU A 171 14.00 -15.11 22.01
CA LEU A 171 12.88 -14.82 22.91
C LEU A 171 11.87 -13.84 22.30
N ILE A 172 12.36 -12.83 21.58
CA ILE A 172 11.49 -11.84 20.94
C ILE A 172 10.76 -12.48 19.77
N MET A 173 11.44 -13.32 18.99
CA MET A 173 10.81 -14.07 17.90
C MET A 173 9.76 -15.05 18.41
N ASP A 174 10.02 -15.73 19.53
CA ASP A 174 9.04 -16.62 20.16
C ASP A 174 7.81 -15.83 20.65
N ALA A 175 8.00 -14.63 21.21
CA ALA A 175 6.90 -13.75 21.56
C ALA A 175 6.11 -13.29 20.33
N VAL A 176 6.79 -12.90 19.24
CA VAL A 176 6.12 -12.54 17.97
C VAL A 176 5.33 -13.71 17.40
N VAL A 177 5.89 -14.93 17.45
CA VAL A 177 5.19 -16.17 17.05
C VAL A 177 3.93 -16.36 17.89
N GLN A 178 4.03 -16.20 19.22
CA GLN A 178 2.88 -16.29 20.11
C GLN A 178 1.77 -15.31 19.70
N VAL A 179 2.11 -14.04 19.44
CA VAL A 179 1.14 -13.02 19.01
C VAL A 179 0.49 -13.33 17.66
N ILE A 180 1.23 -13.92 16.73
CA ILE A 180 0.73 -14.24 15.37
C ILE A 180 -0.13 -15.51 15.37
N GLN A 181 0.10 -16.42 16.31
CA GLN A 181 -0.68 -17.66 16.46
C GLN A 181 -1.94 -17.48 17.31
N GLU A 182 -2.09 -16.35 18.01
CA GLU A 182 -3.33 -16.01 18.72
C GLU A 182 -4.50 -15.85 17.73
N ASP A 183 -5.65 -16.46 18.03
CA ASP A 183 -6.85 -16.41 17.18
C ASP A 183 -7.41 -14.99 17.01
N ASP A 184 -7.23 -14.15 18.04
CA ASP A 184 -7.68 -12.75 18.07
C ASP A 184 -6.66 -11.77 17.45
N CYS A 185 -5.59 -12.26 16.81
CA CYS A 185 -4.57 -11.42 16.22
C CYS A 185 -5.14 -10.55 15.09
N ILE A 186 -5.09 -9.23 15.27
CA ILE A 186 -5.53 -8.25 14.25
C ILE A 186 -4.38 -7.69 13.41
N LEU A 187 -3.15 -8.12 13.66
CA LEU A 187 -1.97 -7.59 13.00
C LEU A 187 -1.96 -7.98 11.52
N GLN A 188 -2.00 -6.96 10.65
CA GLN A 188 -2.04 -7.11 9.19
C GLN A 188 -0.67 -6.88 8.55
N SER A 189 0.18 -6.04 9.14
CA SER A 189 1.54 -5.79 8.65
C SER A 189 2.56 -5.96 9.75
N LEU A 190 3.60 -6.74 9.47
CA LEU A 190 4.74 -6.94 10.34
C LEU A 190 6.02 -6.67 9.56
N ILE A 191 6.78 -5.70 10.05
CA ILE A 191 7.98 -5.18 9.38
C ILE A 191 9.17 -5.42 10.32
N ILE A 192 10.08 -6.31 9.92
CA ILE A 192 11.28 -6.72 10.65
C ILE A 192 12.52 -6.66 9.74
N PRO A 193 12.88 -5.49 9.18
CA PRO A 193 14.04 -5.37 8.30
C PRO A 193 15.35 -5.30 9.08
N ASP A 194 16.42 -5.84 8.48
CA ASP A 194 17.82 -5.69 8.90
C ASP A 194 18.09 -6.13 10.37
N CYS A 195 17.37 -7.13 10.89
CA CYS A 195 17.55 -7.66 12.24
C CYS A 195 18.57 -8.80 12.33
N ARG A 196 19.16 -9.27 11.22
CA ARG A 196 20.18 -10.36 11.20
C ARG A 196 19.77 -11.65 11.95
N LEU A 197 18.48 -11.98 11.91
CA LEU A 197 17.88 -13.08 12.67
C LEU A 197 18.35 -14.48 12.24
N ARG A 198 18.77 -14.66 10.99
CA ARG A 198 19.20 -15.95 10.43
C ARG A 198 18.18 -17.06 10.73
N SER A 199 18.57 -18.07 11.53
CA SER A 199 17.74 -19.21 11.91
C SER A 199 16.61 -18.86 12.89
N ASP A 200 16.72 -17.76 13.64
CA ASP A 200 15.70 -17.39 14.63
C ASP A 200 14.36 -17.01 13.97
N LEU A 201 14.39 -16.66 12.66
CA LEU A 201 13.19 -16.40 11.88
C LEU A 201 12.44 -17.69 11.49
N PHE A 202 13.05 -18.87 11.62
CA PHE A 202 12.43 -20.12 11.13
C PHE A 202 11.13 -20.45 11.87
N ASN A 203 11.06 -20.17 13.17
CA ASN A 203 9.85 -20.35 13.97
C ASN A 203 8.73 -19.45 13.46
N LEU A 204 9.03 -18.19 13.14
CA LEU A 204 8.08 -17.27 12.52
C LEU A 204 7.60 -17.81 11.17
N LEU A 205 8.52 -18.23 10.30
CA LEU A 205 8.17 -18.73 8.97
C LEU A 205 7.25 -19.95 9.03
N ASN A 206 7.47 -20.85 9.99
CA ASN A 206 6.58 -21.99 10.20
C ASN A 206 5.19 -21.53 10.70
N ALA A 207 5.14 -20.60 11.66
CA ALA A 207 3.90 -20.07 12.19
C ALA A 207 3.07 -19.29 11.15
N LEU A 208 3.71 -18.72 10.12
CA LEU A 208 3.01 -18.06 9.02
C LEU A 208 2.08 -18.99 8.26
N GLY A 209 2.32 -20.30 8.22
CA GLY A 209 1.44 -21.24 7.51
C GLY A 209 -0.01 -21.17 7.99
N ASP A 210 -0.19 -21.13 9.32
CA ASP A 210 -1.50 -21.15 9.98
C ASP A 210 -2.07 -19.76 10.27
N ASN A 211 -1.26 -18.71 10.11
CA ASN A 211 -1.70 -17.35 10.40
C ASN A 211 -2.80 -16.87 9.41
N LYS A 212 -3.85 -16.27 9.98
CA LYS A 212 -5.05 -15.83 9.23
C LYS A 212 -5.21 -14.31 9.17
N SER A 213 -4.32 -13.55 9.80
CA SER A 213 -4.44 -12.09 9.95
C SER A 213 -3.47 -11.30 9.07
N LEU A 214 -2.23 -11.78 8.92
CA LEU A 214 -1.14 -11.06 8.29
C LEU A 214 -1.31 -11.00 6.76
N GLU A 215 -1.26 -9.79 6.23
CA GLU A 215 -1.35 -9.49 4.80
C GLU A 215 -0.01 -9.01 4.23
N VAL A 216 0.82 -8.35 5.05
CA VAL A 216 2.11 -7.79 4.65
C VAL A 216 3.20 -8.27 5.62
N LEU A 217 4.28 -8.82 5.07
CA LEU A 217 5.46 -9.22 5.84
C LEU A 217 6.72 -8.66 5.18
N ASP A 218 7.51 -7.90 5.93
CA ASP A 218 8.85 -7.50 5.52
C ASP A 218 9.88 -8.18 6.43
N ILE A 219 10.68 -9.07 5.83
CA ILE A 219 11.77 -9.77 6.49
C ILE A 219 13.09 -9.55 5.75
N SER A 220 13.22 -8.44 5.04
CA SER A 220 14.44 -8.07 4.32
C SER A 220 15.65 -7.95 5.26
N GLY A 221 16.85 -8.27 4.78
CA GLY A 221 18.08 -8.05 5.57
C GLY A 221 18.32 -9.00 6.74
N ASN A 222 17.67 -10.16 6.78
CA ASN A 222 17.76 -11.11 7.89
C ASN A 222 18.72 -12.30 7.67
N LEU A 223 19.34 -12.41 6.50
CA LEU A 223 20.32 -13.47 6.18
C LEU A 223 19.78 -14.90 6.41
N ILE A 224 18.52 -15.15 6.04
CA ILE A 224 17.86 -16.45 6.28
C ILE A 224 18.37 -17.57 5.36
N GLY A 225 18.96 -17.23 4.22
CA GLY A 225 19.48 -18.17 3.22
C GLY A 225 18.41 -19.07 2.58
N ASP A 226 18.87 -20.05 1.81
CA ASP A 226 17.99 -20.98 1.07
C ASP A 226 17.13 -21.85 1.99
N SER A 227 17.63 -22.18 3.19
CA SER A 227 16.84 -22.91 4.20
C SER A 227 15.62 -22.11 4.64
N GLY A 228 15.79 -20.80 4.88
CA GLY A 228 14.67 -19.91 5.18
C GLY A 228 13.71 -19.77 4.00
N ALA A 229 14.22 -19.63 2.78
CA ALA A 229 13.40 -19.57 1.56
C ALA A 229 12.54 -20.84 1.38
N ARG A 230 13.08 -22.03 1.68
CA ARG A 230 12.35 -23.30 1.64
C ARG A 230 11.24 -23.37 2.69
N LEU A 231 11.50 -22.91 3.91
CA LEU A 231 10.48 -22.85 4.97
C LEU A 231 9.37 -21.88 4.59
N LEU A 232 9.73 -20.70 4.10
CA LEU A 232 8.79 -19.73 3.57
C LEU A 232 7.96 -20.32 2.42
N ALA A 233 8.57 -21.05 1.50
CA ALA A 233 7.87 -21.73 0.41
C ALA A 233 6.81 -22.71 0.94
N LYS A 234 7.15 -23.54 1.94
CA LYS A 234 6.17 -24.43 2.59
C LYS A 234 5.04 -23.65 3.26
N ALA A 235 5.36 -22.56 3.97
CA ALA A 235 4.37 -21.71 4.60
C ALA A 235 3.42 -21.07 3.59
N LEU A 236 3.94 -20.59 2.45
CA LEU A 236 3.14 -20.01 1.37
C LEU A 236 2.19 -21.02 0.70
N GLN A 237 2.52 -22.32 0.69
CA GLN A 237 1.61 -23.34 0.15
C GLN A 237 0.32 -23.47 0.97
N ILE A 238 0.40 -23.18 2.27
CA ILE A 238 -0.71 -23.31 3.23
C ILE A 238 -1.40 -21.96 3.44
N ASN A 239 -0.62 -20.87 3.53
CA ASN A 239 -1.14 -19.56 3.89
C ASN A 239 -2.09 -18.98 2.82
N GLY A 240 -3.34 -18.70 3.24
CA GLY A 240 -4.39 -18.12 2.40
C GLY A 240 -4.55 -16.59 2.50
N LYS A 241 -3.79 -15.90 3.36
CA LYS A 241 -4.04 -14.49 3.73
C LYS A 241 -2.98 -13.52 3.23
N LEU A 242 -1.71 -13.92 3.22
CA LEU A 242 -0.59 -13.06 2.86
C LEU A 242 -0.75 -12.52 1.43
N ARG A 243 -0.47 -11.23 1.25
CA ARG A 243 -0.61 -10.49 -0.02
C ARG A 243 0.72 -9.96 -0.50
N THR A 244 1.53 -9.46 0.43
CA THR A 244 2.82 -8.84 0.12
C THR A 244 3.90 -9.44 0.99
N ILE A 245 5.04 -9.77 0.38
CA ILE A 245 6.23 -10.16 1.12
C ILE A 245 7.48 -9.49 0.57
N VAL A 246 8.32 -8.96 1.47
CA VAL A 246 9.60 -8.32 1.14
C VAL A 246 10.74 -9.18 1.66
N LEU A 247 11.61 -9.62 0.74
CA LEU A 247 12.59 -10.70 0.98
C LEU A 247 14.02 -10.34 0.62
N ASP A 248 14.30 -9.13 0.14
CA ASP A 248 15.64 -8.78 -0.36
C ASP A 248 16.71 -8.78 0.76
N ARG A 249 17.99 -8.86 0.40
CA ARG A 249 19.14 -8.93 1.32
C ARG A 249 19.09 -10.10 2.32
N ASN A 250 18.56 -11.24 1.89
CA ASN A 250 18.47 -12.44 2.71
C ASN A 250 19.50 -13.51 2.35
N ASN A 251 20.38 -13.23 1.39
CA ASN A 251 21.38 -14.17 0.89
C ASN A 251 20.72 -15.45 0.33
N ILE A 252 19.55 -15.27 -0.31
CA ILE A 252 18.81 -16.34 -0.98
C ILE A 252 19.42 -16.54 -2.37
N THR A 253 19.73 -17.78 -2.73
CA THR A 253 20.26 -18.13 -4.04
C THR A 253 19.12 -18.47 -5.02
N LEU A 254 19.47 -18.76 -6.28
CA LEU A 254 18.50 -19.28 -7.26
C LEU A 254 17.78 -20.55 -6.79
N GLN A 255 18.40 -21.36 -5.93
CA GLN A 255 17.73 -22.55 -5.39
C GLN A 255 16.58 -22.17 -4.46
N GLY A 256 16.79 -21.23 -3.53
CA GLY A 256 15.73 -20.76 -2.65
C GLY A 256 14.59 -20.04 -3.41
N TYR A 257 14.91 -19.27 -4.45
CA TYR A 257 13.88 -18.67 -5.31
C TYR A 257 13.12 -19.70 -6.15
N ASN A 258 13.74 -20.82 -6.53
CA ASN A 258 13.02 -21.93 -7.17
C ASN A 258 12.01 -22.57 -6.21
N ASP A 259 12.38 -22.77 -4.94
CA ASP A 259 11.46 -23.27 -3.92
C ASP A 259 10.25 -22.33 -3.76
N ILE A 260 10.48 -21.00 -3.73
CA ILE A 260 9.40 -19.99 -3.69
C ILE A 260 8.54 -20.05 -4.96
N ALA A 261 9.15 -20.10 -6.14
CA ALA A 261 8.41 -20.19 -7.41
C ALA A 261 7.53 -21.45 -7.48
N TYR A 262 8.00 -22.57 -6.93
CA TYR A 262 7.21 -23.80 -6.83
C TYR A 262 6.00 -23.62 -5.90
N ALA A 263 6.19 -23.00 -4.73
CA ALA A 263 5.08 -22.70 -3.81
C ALA A 263 4.03 -21.76 -4.41
N LEU A 264 4.44 -20.81 -5.24
CA LEU A 264 3.53 -19.88 -5.93
C LEU A 264 2.68 -20.55 -7.02
N GLU A 265 2.98 -21.78 -7.43
CA GLU A 265 2.12 -22.53 -8.35
C GLU A 265 0.75 -22.82 -7.71
N SER A 266 0.76 -23.23 -6.43
CA SER A 266 -0.44 -23.52 -5.63
C SER A 266 -1.00 -22.27 -4.94
N ASN A 267 -0.15 -21.35 -4.48
CA ASN A 267 -0.62 -20.14 -3.80
C ASN A 267 -1.33 -19.17 -4.78
N ARG A 268 -2.55 -18.75 -4.42
CA ARG A 268 -3.40 -17.82 -5.20
C ARG A 268 -3.62 -16.47 -4.53
N THR A 269 -2.95 -16.22 -3.42
CA THR A 269 -3.28 -15.15 -2.47
C THR A 269 -2.21 -14.07 -2.47
N LEU A 270 -0.95 -14.46 -2.60
CA LEU A 270 0.19 -13.57 -2.70
C LEU A 270 0.15 -12.80 -4.03
N GLN A 271 0.26 -11.48 -3.95
CA GLN A 271 0.09 -10.55 -5.06
C GLN A 271 1.37 -9.79 -5.38
N TYR A 272 2.24 -9.57 -4.40
CA TYR A 272 3.40 -8.70 -4.59
C TYR A 272 4.63 -9.20 -3.84
N ILE A 273 5.73 -9.31 -4.57
CA ILE A 273 7.09 -9.49 -4.05
C ILE A 273 7.95 -8.44 -4.76
N PRO A 274 8.55 -7.48 -4.04
CA PRO A 274 9.51 -6.56 -4.64
C PRO A 274 10.66 -7.32 -5.27
N PHE A 275 11.17 -6.82 -6.41
CA PHE A 275 12.31 -7.45 -7.09
C PHE A 275 13.53 -7.43 -6.17
N PRO A 276 14.11 -8.59 -5.81
CA PRO A 276 15.18 -8.66 -4.81
C PRO A 276 16.54 -8.37 -5.46
N ILE A 277 16.88 -7.09 -5.57
CA ILE A 277 18.06 -6.62 -6.30
C ILE A 277 19.35 -7.17 -5.68
N PHE A 278 19.46 -7.17 -4.36
CA PHE A 278 20.71 -7.54 -3.68
C PHE A 278 20.99 -9.04 -3.77
N ASP A 279 19.96 -9.87 -3.60
CA ASP A 279 20.12 -11.34 -3.66
C ASP A 279 20.27 -11.83 -5.11
N VAL A 280 19.64 -11.16 -6.08
CA VAL A 280 19.66 -11.55 -7.49
C VAL A 280 20.91 -11.07 -8.22
N THR A 281 21.52 -9.95 -7.82
CA THR A 281 22.70 -9.40 -8.51
C THR A 281 23.87 -10.40 -8.61
N PRO A 282 24.26 -11.12 -7.53
CA PRO A 282 25.28 -12.18 -7.63
C PRO A 282 24.86 -13.32 -8.56
N CYS A 283 23.58 -13.72 -8.51
CA CYS A 283 23.04 -14.80 -9.33
C CYS A 283 23.02 -14.45 -10.83
N MET A 284 22.72 -13.19 -11.17
CA MET A 284 22.76 -12.71 -12.55
C MET A 284 24.18 -12.71 -13.13
N LYS A 285 25.19 -12.42 -12.32
CA LYS A 285 26.60 -12.51 -12.75
C LYS A 285 27.02 -13.95 -13.06
N ALA A 286 26.50 -14.93 -12.31
CA ALA A 286 26.81 -16.33 -12.52
C ALA A 286 26.00 -16.95 -13.67
N SER A 287 24.70 -16.69 -13.74
CA SER A 287 23.80 -17.22 -14.76
C SER A 287 22.62 -16.27 -15.03
N ALA A 288 22.80 -15.31 -15.92
CA ALA A 288 21.78 -14.31 -16.25
C ALA A 288 20.48 -14.93 -16.80
N GLU A 289 20.59 -15.88 -17.74
CA GLU A 289 19.43 -16.48 -18.42
C GLU A 289 18.53 -17.27 -17.46
N ARG A 290 19.10 -18.14 -16.62
CA ARG A 290 18.33 -18.91 -15.62
C ARG A 290 17.64 -18.01 -14.60
N THR A 291 18.34 -16.96 -14.18
CA THR A 291 17.84 -15.99 -13.21
C THR A 291 16.66 -15.21 -13.76
N ASP A 292 16.76 -14.74 -15.00
CA ASP A 292 15.70 -13.99 -15.68
C ASP A 292 14.44 -14.86 -15.91
N ILE A 293 14.61 -16.11 -16.36
CA ILE A 293 13.49 -17.06 -16.52
C ILE A 293 12.78 -17.30 -15.18
N LEU A 294 13.53 -17.53 -14.11
CA LEU A 294 12.96 -17.80 -12.79
C LEU A 294 12.21 -16.59 -12.22
N MET A 295 12.80 -15.40 -12.30
CA MET A 295 12.17 -14.17 -11.81
C MET A 295 10.91 -13.82 -12.62
N ARG A 296 10.95 -14.04 -13.95
CA ARG A 296 9.77 -13.92 -14.80
C ARG A 296 8.68 -14.90 -14.38
N LYS A 297 9.02 -16.17 -14.10
CA LYS A 297 8.07 -17.17 -13.61
C LYS A 297 7.38 -16.72 -12.31
N ILE A 298 8.15 -16.22 -11.34
CA ILE A 298 7.60 -15.67 -10.08
C ILE A 298 6.66 -14.49 -10.38
N GLN A 299 7.10 -13.54 -11.21
CA GLN A 299 6.31 -12.36 -11.55
C GLN A 299 5.00 -12.72 -12.27
N ASP A 300 5.02 -13.71 -13.16
CA ASP A 300 3.83 -14.20 -13.87
C ASP A 300 2.84 -14.85 -12.91
N GLN A 301 3.32 -15.62 -11.92
CA GLN A 301 2.47 -16.22 -10.88
C GLN A 301 1.84 -15.16 -9.98
N LEU A 302 2.57 -14.10 -9.62
CA LEU A 302 2.05 -12.97 -8.86
C LEU A 302 1.02 -12.18 -9.67
N ASN A 303 1.33 -11.87 -10.94
CA ASN A 303 0.43 -11.18 -11.85
C ASN A 303 -0.87 -11.97 -12.07
N ARG A 304 -0.79 -13.30 -12.17
CA ARG A 304 -1.96 -14.19 -12.21
C ARG A 304 -2.87 -13.99 -11.00
N ASN A 305 -2.30 -13.89 -9.82
CA ASN A 305 -3.05 -13.70 -8.57
C ASN A 305 -3.69 -12.30 -8.48
N VAL A 306 -3.03 -11.27 -9.01
CA VAL A 306 -3.60 -9.90 -9.15
C VAL A 306 -4.73 -9.87 -10.19
N CYS A 307 -4.53 -10.50 -11.35
CA CYS A 307 -5.47 -10.53 -12.46
C CYS A 307 -6.70 -11.41 -12.20
N SER A 308 -6.62 -12.43 -11.34
CA SER A 308 -7.76 -13.29 -11.00
C SER A 308 -8.93 -12.49 -10.38
N LYS A 309 -8.68 -11.36 -9.69
CA LYS A 309 -9.74 -10.44 -9.24
C LYS A 309 -10.45 -9.69 -10.39
N LYS A 310 -9.76 -9.43 -11.52
CA LYS A 310 -10.41 -8.91 -12.75
C LYS A 310 -11.22 -9.99 -13.46
N GLN A 311 -10.89 -11.27 -13.24
CA GLN A 311 -11.67 -12.40 -13.75
C GLN A 311 -12.81 -12.81 -12.83
N SER A 312 -12.74 -12.59 -11.51
CA SER A 312 -13.88 -12.85 -10.60
C SER A 312 -15.05 -11.91 -10.83
N THR A 313 -14.80 -10.68 -11.30
CA THR A 313 -15.85 -9.77 -11.83
C THR A 313 -16.31 -10.14 -13.25
N LYS A 314 -15.54 -10.97 -13.98
CA LYS A 314 -15.96 -11.55 -15.28
C LYS A 314 -16.62 -12.92 -15.13
N HIS A 315 -16.36 -13.71 -14.09
CA HIS A 315 -16.96 -15.03 -13.88
C HIS A 315 -18.25 -14.99 -13.06
N THR A 316 -18.67 -13.82 -12.56
CA THR A 316 -20.09 -13.55 -12.29
C THR A 316 -20.88 -13.22 -13.55
N SER A 317 -20.28 -13.20 -14.74
CA SER A 317 -21.03 -13.56 -15.96
C SER A 317 -21.16 -15.09 -15.97
N LEU A 318 -22.04 -15.57 -15.09
CA LEU A 318 -22.70 -16.84 -15.30
C LEU A 318 -23.11 -16.92 -16.77
N GLN A 319 -22.80 -18.04 -17.42
CA GLN A 319 -23.33 -18.40 -18.73
C GLN A 319 -24.77 -17.85 -18.89
N PRO A 320 -25.09 -17.08 -19.95
CA PRO A 320 -26.36 -16.33 -20.05
C PRO A 320 -27.63 -17.18 -19.97
N GLY A 321 -27.52 -18.50 -20.07
CA GLY A 321 -28.66 -19.41 -20.17
C GLY A 321 -29.18 -20.03 -18.88
N PHE A 322 -28.43 -20.06 -17.77
CA PHE A 322 -28.79 -20.98 -16.66
C PHE A 322 -29.49 -20.33 -15.45
N LEU A 323 -29.21 -19.07 -15.09
CA LEU A 323 -29.89 -18.39 -13.98
C LEU A 323 -31.13 -17.59 -14.41
N LEU A 324 -31.27 -17.29 -15.71
CA LEU A 324 -32.37 -16.48 -16.24
C LEU A 324 -33.66 -17.27 -16.45
N THR A 325 -33.56 -18.57 -16.77
CA THR A 325 -34.72 -19.39 -17.13
C THR A 325 -35.69 -19.61 -15.98
N SER A 326 -35.22 -19.80 -14.75
CA SER A 326 -36.11 -20.07 -13.61
C SER A 326 -36.92 -18.84 -13.18
N LYS A 327 -36.32 -17.64 -13.20
CA LYS A 327 -37.03 -16.39 -12.89
C LYS A 327 -37.87 -15.90 -14.07
N GLN A 328 -37.44 -16.10 -15.31
CA GLN A 328 -38.29 -15.85 -16.50
C GLN A 328 -39.51 -16.78 -16.53
N GLN A 329 -39.34 -18.09 -16.26
CA GLN A 329 -40.46 -19.03 -16.18
C GLN A 329 -41.42 -18.70 -15.03
N ALA A 330 -40.91 -18.26 -13.88
CA ALA A 330 -41.77 -17.79 -12.78
C ALA A 330 -42.55 -16.53 -13.17
N LEU A 331 -41.91 -15.58 -13.87
CA LEU A 331 -42.55 -14.38 -14.39
C LEU A 331 -43.61 -14.72 -15.45
N ASP A 332 -43.34 -15.64 -16.37
CA ASP A 332 -44.30 -16.11 -17.37
C ASP A 332 -45.53 -16.75 -16.72
N ARG A 333 -45.32 -17.60 -15.70
CA ARG A 333 -46.43 -18.20 -14.93
C ARG A 333 -47.26 -17.15 -14.23
N LEU A 334 -46.63 -16.17 -13.58
CA LEU A 334 -47.33 -15.09 -12.88
C LEU A 334 -48.12 -14.23 -13.87
N VAL A 335 -47.53 -13.83 -14.99
CA VAL A 335 -48.21 -13.06 -16.05
C VAL A 335 -49.42 -13.81 -16.59
N SER A 336 -49.28 -15.10 -16.92
CA SER A 336 -50.41 -15.92 -17.38
C SER A 336 -51.50 -16.08 -16.32
N GLN A 337 -51.15 -16.28 -15.05
CA GLN A 337 -52.13 -16.33 -13.95
C GLN A 337 -52.88 -15.02 -13.77
N THR A 338 -52.20 -13.87 -13.86
CA THR A 338 -52.87 -12.56 -13.84
C THR A 338 -53.74 -12.31 -15.07
N GLN A 339 -53.33 -12.75 -16.27
CA GLN A 339 -54.15 -12.63 -17.48
C GLN A 339 -55.43 -13.49 -17.42
N GLU A 340 -55.33 -14.71 -16.86
CA GLU A 340 -56.49 -15.57 -16.63
C GLU A 340 -57.43 -14.97 -15.58
N ALA A 341 -56.88 -14.42 -14.49
CA ALA A 341 -57.65 -13.71 -13.47
C ALA A 341 -58.41 -12.52 -14.09
N ILE A 342 -57.73 -11.65 -14.86
CA ILE A 342 -58.36 -10.50 -15.54
C ILE A 342 -59.50 -10.95 -16.48
N LYS A 343 -59.31 -12.03 -17.24
CA LYS A 343 -60.36 -12.58 -18.12
C LYS A 343 -61.57 -13.10 -17.34
N SER A 344 -61.36 -13.66 -16.15
CA SER A 344 -62.44 -14.14 -15.30
C SER A 344 -63.28 -13.00 -14.68
N PHE A 345 -62.66 -11.84 -14.44
CA PHE A 345 -63.34 -10.64 -13.92
C PHE A 345 -63.99 -9.77 -15.00
N GLY A 346 -63.68 -10.00 -16.29
CA GLY A 346 -64.15 -9.18 -17.40
C GLY A 346 -65.66 -9.23 -17.70
N ASN A 347 -66.45 -10.02 -16.95
CA ASN A 347 -67.88 -10.16 -17.16
C ASN A 347 -68.77 -9.45 -16.12
N ASP A 348 -68.23 -8.93 -15.01
CA ASP A 348 -69.05 -8.31 -13.96
C ASP A 348 -68.52 -6.95 -13.48
N THR A 349 -69.35 -5.92 -13.70
CA THR A 349 -69.39 -4.59 -13.07
C THR A 349 -68.32 -3.53 -13.39
N ILE A 350 -68.84 -2.32 -13.62
CA ILE A 350 -68.15 -1.12 -14.14
C ILE A 350 -67.11 -0.53 -13.16
N SER A 351 -67.08 -0.93 -11.87
CA SER A 351 -66.09 -0.42 -10.90
C SER A 351 -64.73 -1.14 -10.94
N SER A 352 -64.61 -2.25 -11.67
CA SER A 352 -63.38 -3.06 -11.74
C SER A 352 -62.39 -2.58 -12.83
N ASN A 353 -62.76 -1.59 -13.64
CA ASN A 353 -61.96 -1.17 -14.80
C ASN A 353 -60.62 -0.52 -14.43
N ASN A 354 -60.52 0.23 -13.32
CA ASN A 354 -59.25 0.85 -12.93
C ASN A 354 -58.23 -0.20 -12.46
N ASP A 355 -58.67 -1.21 -11.73
CA ASP A 355 -57.79 -2.29 -11.26
C ASP A 355 -57.39 -3.23 -12.40
N ILE A 356 -58.29 -3.45 -13.36
CA ILE A 356 -57.99 -4.20 -14.60
C ILE A 356 -56.97 -3.43 -15.45
N ASN A 357 -57.12 -2.11 -15.59
CA ASN A 357 -56.16 -1.27 -16.31
C ASN A 357 -54.79 -1.27 -15.61
N HIS A 358 -54.76 -1.10 -14.29
CA HIS A 358 -53.53 -1.18 -13.51
C HIS A 358 -52.86 -2.56 -13.62
N ALA A 359 -53.64 -3.64 -13.60
CA ALA A 359 -53.10 -4.98 -13.80
C ALA A 359 -52.53 -5.19 -15.22
N ASN A 360 -53.17 -4.63 -16.25
CA ASN A 360 -52.64 -4.63 -17.61
C ASN A 360 -51.35 -3.80 -17.75
N ASP A 361 -51.28 -2.63 -17.11
CA ASP A 361 -50.07 -1.80 -17.07
C ASP A 361 -48.91 -2.54 -16.39
N VAL A 362 -49.18 -3.22 -15.27
CA VAL A 362 -48.17 -4.04 -14.57
C VAL A 362 -47.74 -5.24 -15.41
N ILE A 363 -48.64 -5.87 -16.16
CA ILE A 363 -48.28 -6.95 -17.11
C ILE A 363 -47.37 -6.39 -18.22
N GLN A 364 -47.70 -5.23 -18.78
CA GLN A 364 -46.89 -4.58 -19.81
C GLN A 364 -45.50 -4.21 -19.27
N ASP A 365 -45.40 -3.71 -18.03
CA ASP A 365 -44.13 -3.44 -17.37
C ASP A 365 -43.34 -4.73 -17.09
N ALA A 366 -44.01 -5.83 -16.75
CA ALA A 366 -43.38 -7.13 -16.58
C ALA A 366 -42.78 -7.65 -17.90
N GLU A 367 -43.49 -7.46 -19.01
CA GLU A 367 -43.01 -7.80 -20.35
C GLU A 367 -41.86 -6.88 -20.79
N ASN A 368 -41.97 -5.57 -20.55
CA ASN A 368 -40.92 -4.59 -20.84
C ASN A 368 -39.65 -4.88 -20.03
N CYS A 369 -39.77 -5.32 -18.77
CA CYS A 369 -38.64 -5.73 -17.93
C CYS A 369 -37.85 -6.91 -18.53
N LYS A 370 -38.48 -7.80 -19.32
CA LYS A 370 -37.78 -8.88 -20.03
C LYS A 370 -36.79 -8.33 -21.07
N GLN A 371 -37.13 -7.23 -21.74
CA GLN A 371 -36.24 -6.56 -22.70
C GLN A 371 -35.28 -5.56 -22.05
N LEU A 372 -35.67 -4.95 -20.93
CA LEU A 372 -34.85 -3.98 -20.18
C LEU A 372 -33.52 -4.61 -19.75
N LEU A 373 -33.54 -5.87 -19.32
CA LEU A 373 -32.35 -6.56 -18.82
C LEU A 373 -31.35 -6.88 -19.93
N VAL A 374 -31.82 -7.21 -21.13
CA VAL A 374 -30.99 -7.40 -22.34
C VAL A 374 -30.33 -6.07 -22.73
N ARG A 375 -31.11 -4.97 -22.75
CA ARG A 375 -30.56 -3.63 -23.04
C ARG A 375 -29.62 -3.11 -21.95
N LEU A 376 -29.90 -3.37 -20.67
CA LEU A 376 -28.99 -3.03 -19.57
C LEU A 376 -27.68 -3.84 -19.65
N GLN A 377 -27.72 -5.08 -20.15
CA GLN A 377 -26.53 -5.87 -20.44
C GLN A 377 -25.75 -5.32 -21.64
N GLU A 378 -26.42 -4.86 -22.69
CA GLU A 378 -25.78 -4.15 -23.80
C GLU A 378 -25.08 -2.87 -23.30
N VAL A 379 -25.75 -2.07 -22.46
CA VAL A 379 -25.16 -0.88 -21.81
C VAL A 379 -24.01 -1.25 -20.89
N ALA A 380 -24.08 -2.37 -20.17
CA ALA A 380 -22.99 -2.87 -19.34
C ALA A 380 -21.79 -3.35 -20.18
N GLN A 381 -22.02 -3.89 -21.38
CA GLN A 381 -20.95 -4.24 -22.34
C GLN A 381 -20.32 -2.98 -22.99
N HIS A 382 -21.06 -1.87 -23.09
CA HIS A 382 -20.54 -0.57 -23.53
C HIS A 382 -19.68 0.15 -22.47
N ARG A 383 -19.47 -0.41 -21.26
CA ARG A 383 -18.42 0.06 -20.32
C ARG A 383 -16.98 -0.23 -20.78
N ASN A 384 -16.79 -0.71 -22.02
CA ASN A 384 -15.49 -0.85 -22.66
C ASN A 384 -15.02 0.42 -23.41
N ASP A 385 -15.71 1.55 -23.28
CA ASP A 385 -15.12 2.83 -23.66
C ASP A 385 -13.83 3.07 -22.86
N LYS A 386 -12.76 3.42 -23.58
CA LYS A 386 -11.41 3.62 -23.01
C LYS A 386 -11.52 4.54 -21.80
N HIS A 387 -10.99 4.08 -20.66
CA HIS A 387 -11.09 4.82 -19.41
C HIS A 387 -10.49 6.24 -19.59
N PRO A 388 -11.10 7.31 -19.08
CA PRO A 388 -10.58 8.68 -19.27
C PRO A 388 -9.14 8.86 -18.73
N VAL A 389 -8.77 8.06 -17.73
CA VAL A 389 -7.38 7.97 -17.23
C VAL A 389 -6.43 7.33 -18.25
N GLU A 390 -6.89 6.34 -19.03
CA GLU A 390 -6.07 5.72 -20.07
C GLU A 390 -5.85 6.67 -21.26
N GLU A 391 -6.87 7.45 -21.64
CA GLU A 391 -6.70 8.53 -22.62
C GLU A 391 -5.74 9.61 -22.10
N LYS A 392 -5.86 10.01 -20.83
CA LYS A 392 -4.97 11.00 -20.24
C LYS A 392 -3.54 10.48 -20.11
N LEU A 393 -3.34 9.20 -19.77
CA LEU A 393 -2.02 8.57 -19.75
C LEU A 393 -1.41 8.48 -21.15
N GLN A 394 -2.21 8.20 -22.18
CA GLN A 394 -1.75 8.25 -23.57
C GLN A 394 -1.35 9.68 -24.00
N GLN A 395 -2.10 10.70 -23.56
CA GLN A 395 -1.76 12.10 -23.81
C GLN A 395 -0.43 12.49 -23.12
N VAL A 396 -0.27 12.14 -21.85
CA VAL A 396 0.96 12.39 -21.09
C VAL A 396 2.16 11.65 -21.69
N SER A 397 1.97 10.41 -22.15
CA SER A 397 3.02 9.66 -22.86
C SER A 397 3.51 10.40 -24.11
N LYS A 398 2.58 10.95 -24.91
CA LYS A 398 2.91 11.76 -26.09
C LYS A 398 3.64 13.05 -25.73
N GLU A 399 3.23 13.73 -24.66
CA GLU A 399 3.89 14.95 -24.19
C GLU A 399 5.32 14.69 -23.70
N ILE A 400 5.53 13.60 -22.95
CA ILE A 400 6.86 13.17 -22.50
C ILE A 400 7.73 12.81 -23.71
N PHE A 401 7.19 12.06 -24.67
CA PHE A 401 7.90 11.70 -25.90
C PHE A 401 8.41 12.96 -26.64
N ASN A 402 7.53 13.95 -26.83
CA ASN A 402 7.90 15.20 -27.49
C ASN A 402 8.98 15.96 -26.70
N SER A 403 8.83 16.08 -25.38
CA SER A 403 9.79 16.77 -24.51
C SER A 403 11.19 16.12 -24.52
N VAL A 404 11.23 14.78 -24.56
CA VAL A 404 12.49 14.03 -24.68
C VAL A 404 13.12 14.26 -26.05
N CYS A 405 12.34 14.20 -27.13
CA CYS A 405 12.81 14.49 -28.48
C CYS A 405 13.41 15.90 -28.58
N ASP A 406 12.74 16.91 -28.02
CA ASP A 406 13.19 18.29 -27.98
C ASP A 406 14.48 18.45 -27.17
N SER A 407 14.55 17.82 -25.99
CA SER A 407 15.74 17.85 -25.13
C SER A 407 16.97 17.28 -25.83
N ILE A 408 16.82 16.13 -26.51
CA ILE A 408 17.93 15.54 -27.28
C ILE A 408 18.29 16.44 -28.47
N GLN A 409 17.34 17.18 -29.06
CA GLN A 409 17.65 18.13 -30.13
C GLN A 409 18.49 19.31 -29.63
N VAL A 410 18.12 19.88 -28.48
CA VAL A 410 18.89 20.95 -27.83
C VAL A 410 20.31 20.49 -27.47
N ILE A 411 20.47 19.26 -26.97
CA ILE A 411 21.79 18.70 -26.67
C ILE A 411 22.64 18.57 -27.94
N ILE A 412 22.07 18.06 -29.03
CA ILE A 412 22.81 17.95 -30.31
C ILE A 412 23.19 19.31 -30.85
N ASP A 413 22.32 20.31 -30.77
CA ASP A 413 22.64 21.67 -31.21
C ASP A 413 23.77 22.28 -30.37
N LYS A 414 23.80 22.04 -29.06
CA LYS A 414 24.91 22.44 -28.18
C LYS A 414 26.21 21.69 -28.54
N MET A 415 26.15 20.37 -28.72
CA MET A 415 27.32 19.57 -29.10
C MET A 415 27.89 20.00 -30.45
N LEU A 416 27.03 20.27 -31.44
CA LEU A 416 27.45 20.77 -32.75
C LEU A 416 28.06 22.17 -32.66
N LYS A 417 27.52 23.04 -31.79
CA LYS A 417 28.10 24.36 -31.53
C LYS A 417 29.50 24.24 -30.91
N THR A 418 29.67 23.40 -29.90
CA THR A 418 30.98 23.14 -29.27
C THR A 418 31.96 22.50 -30.26
N CYS A 419 31.51 21.58 -31.12
CA CYS A 419 32.35 21.00 -32.17
C CYS A 419 32.77 22.05 -33.22
N LYS A 420 31.90 23.01 -33.56
CA LYS A 420 32.27 24.14 -34.44
C LYS A 420 33.32 25.04 -33.80
N GLU A 421 33.23 25.28 -32.49
CA GLU A 421 34.18 26.11 -31.74
C GLU A 421 35.56 25.44 -31.61
N GLN A 422 35.60 24.11 -31.41
CA GLN A 422 36.83 23.34 -31.20
C GLN A 422 37.50 22.87 -32.52
N CYS A 423 36.71 22.64 -33.58
CA CYS A 423 37.19 22.05 -34.85
C CYS A 423 36.70 22.84 -36.09
N PRO A 424 37.16 24.10 -36.31
CA PRO A 424 36.61 24.99 -37.34
C PRO A 424 36.87 24.54 -38.79
N TYR A 425 37.90 23.71 -39.02
CA TYR A 425 38.26 23.25 -40.37
C TYR A 425 37.43 22.05 -40.86
N VAL A 426 36.96 21.19 -39.94
CA VAL A 426 36.19 19.96 -40.27
C VAL A 426 34.71 20.27 -40.49
N LEU A 427 34.15 21.27 -39.79
CA LEU A 427 32.73 21.65 -39.85
C LEU A 427 32.47 22.92 -40.67
N ARG A 428 33.42 23.28 -41.55
CA ARG A 428 33.34 24.48 -42.39
C ARG A 428 32.25 24.38 -43.48
N ASN A 429 31.89 23.16 -43.87
CA ASN A 429 30.86 22.89 -44.86
C ASN A 429 29.50 22.71 -44.18
N GLU A 430 28.55 23.61 -44.44
CA GLU A 430 27.21 23.56 -43.84
C GLU A 430 26.44 22.29 -44.23
N GLN A 431 26.73 21.72 -45.41
CA GLN A 431 26.12 20.47 -45.88
C GLN A 431 26.42 19.29 -44.94
N THR A 432 27.65 19.19 -44.45
CA THR A 432 28.08 18.13 -43.52
C THR A 432 27.39 18.26 -42.16
N VAL A 433 27.15 19.48 -41.70
CA VAL A 433 26.38 19.74 -40.46
C VAL A 433 24.92 19.32 -40.62
N THR A 434 24.31 19.61 -41.77
CA THR A 434 22.94 19.17 -42.07
C THR A 434 22.81 17.66 -42.24
N GLU A 435 23.81 17.00 -42.83
CA GLU A 435 23.86 15.54 -42.94
C GLU A 435 23.99 14.86 -41.58
N ILE A 436 24.87 15.37 -40.70
CA ILE A 436 25.01 14.88 -39.32
C ILE A 436 23.69 15.08 -38.56
N LYS A 437 23.01 16.23 -38.70
CA LYS A 437 21.68 16.46 -38.10
C LYS A 437 20.63 15.47 -38.63
N SER A 438 20.66 15.17 -39.93
CA SER A 438 19.79 14.18 -40.59
C SER A 438 20.03 12.76 -40.06
N GLU A 439 21.28 12.31 -40.01
CA GLU A 439 21.63 10.97 -39.53
C GLU A 439 21.37 10.79 -38.03
N CYS A 440 21.61 11.83 -37.24
CA CYS A 440 21.21 11.83 -35.84
C CYS A 440 19.68 11.78 -35.66
N LYS A 441 18.89 12.41 -36.54
CA LYS A 441 17.42 12.29 -36.49
C LYS A 441 16.94 10.88 -36.85
N LYS A 442 17.56 10.21 -37.83
CA LYS A 442 17.21 8.83 -38.20
C LYS A 442 17.51 7.82 -37.10
N LYS A 443 18.58 8.02 -36.33
CA LYS A 443 18.92 7.18 -35.17
C LYS A 443 18.11 7.50 -33.90
N LYS A 444 17.31 8.58 -33.88
CA LYS A 444 16.45 9.03 -32.77
C LYS A 444 15.01 8.54 -32.94
N GLN A 445 14.78 7.24 -32.86
CA GLN A 445 13.41 6.77 -32.63
C GLN A 445 13.42 5.86 -31.42
N ILE A 446 13.22 6.45 -30.24
CA ILE A 446 12.65 5.67 -29.14
C ILE A 446 11.20 5.40 -29.59
N PRO A 447 10.78 4.14 -29.76
CA PRO A 447 9.42 3.87 -30.22
C PRO A 447 8.40 4.46 -29.24
N LEU A 448 7.38 5.14 -29.76
CA LEU A 448 6.29 5.68 -28.92
C LEU A 448 5.64 4.58 -28.08
N ASP A 449 5.63 3.35 -28.59
CA ASP A 449 5.15 2.16 -27.88
C ASP A 449 6.01 1.81 -26.67
N TYR A 450 7.32 2.04 -26.74
CA TYR A 450 8.23 1.82 -25.60
C TYR A 450 7.97 2.84 -24.49
N VAL A 451 7.85 4.13 -24.83
CA VAL A 451 7.51 5.19 -23.86
C VAL A 451 6.13 4.96 -23.26
N THR A 452 5.16 4.60 -24.07
CA THR A 452 3.79 4.31 -23.62
C THR A 452 3.74 3.07 -22.72
N SER A 453 4.54 2.05 -23.02
CA SER A 453 4.68 0.87 -22.16
C SER A 453 5.31 1.24 -20.81
N CYS A 454 6.41 2.01 -20.80
CA CYS A 454 7.05 2.47 -19.56
C CYS A 454 6.11 3.33 -18.70
N VAL A 455 5.37 4.26 -19.30
CA VAL A 455 4.42 5.11 -18.56
C VAL A 455 3.24 4.29 -18.05
N LYS A 456 2.66 3.39 -18.86
CA LYS A 456 1.56 2.52 -18.40
C LYS A 456 2.01 1.53 -17.32
N HIS A 457 3.20 0.96 -17.43
CA HIS A 457 3.69 -0.04 -16.49
C HIS A 457 4.17 0.59 -15.18
N GLN A 458 4.90 1.70 -15.23
CA GLN A 458 5.44 2.33 -14.02
C GLN A 458 4.41 3.25 -13.35
N ALA A 459 3.82 4.20 -14.08
CA ALA A 459 2.85 5.13 -13.50
C ALA A 459 1.48 4.47 -13.29
N GLY A 460 1.07 3.53 -14.14
CA GLY A 460 -0.18 2.78 -13.95
C GLY A 460 -0.16 1.89 -12.69
N VAL A 461 0.99 1.29 -12.37
CA VAL A 461 1.17 0.53 -11.13
C VAL A 461 1.13 1.46 -9.92
N ASP A 462 1.82 2.61 -9.95
CA ASP A 462 1.81 3.56 -8.83
C ASP A 462 0.44 4.23 -8.62
N ILE A 463 -0.29 4.56 -9.68
CA ILE A 463 -1.63 5.15 -9.60
C ILE A 463 -2.63 4.11 -9.07
N MET A 464 -2.58 2.85 -9.55
CA MET A 464 -3.43 1.79 -9.01
C MET A 464 -3.09 1.43 -7.56
N ASN A 465 -1.83 1.56 -7.16
CA ASN A 465 -1.41 1.35 -5.77
C ASN A 465 -1.84 2.49 -4.84
N ARG A 466 -2.08 3.71 -5.35
CA ARG A 466 -2.58 4.85 -4.57
C ARG A 466 -4.11 5.04 -4.59
N LEU A 467 -4.81 4.38 -5.51
CA LEU A 467 -6.29 4.38 -5.59
C LEU A 467 -6.94 3.22 -4.81
N ARG A 468 -6.14 2.31 -4.25
CA ARG A 468 -6.54 1.40 -3.16
C ARG A 468 -6.24 2.06 -1.83
#